data_AF-A0AAQ4PAD9-F1
#
_entry.id   AF-A0AAQ4PAD9-F1
#
_cell.length_a   1.000
_cell.length_b   1.000
_cell.length_c   1.000
_cell.angle_alpha   90.00
_cell.angle_beta   90.00
_cell.angle_gamma   90.00
#
_symmetry.space_group_name_H-M   'P 1'
#
loop_
_entity.id
_entity.type
_entity.pdbx_description
1 polymer ?
#
loop_
_entity_poly.entity_id
_entity_poly.type
_entity_poly.pdbx_seq_one_letter_code
_entity_poly.pdbx_strand_id
1 'polypeptide(L)'
;MERICLDKSALRAVDDYCEYKRIVGDDDGGQLFTPEEYEEYKKRMLPQRAKNRLYVSVGVPGGIDCKLVGPETPCFCSHRYKQHRTDFEVVPCERPLSLPCQVSGCHCSAYQYVPRIGTNPVRCRCKHFPQDHSEAAGRLCKKCSSCTGFESPSTCGCGQPGFAHQTLVETKLERESRGRPTGRDVPYAAMGGLTGFSSLLDGYLSLEAGGSGENRKCSRYVTISFGMAKCSTVRKAVKSSWCFEARWRVSKIPCTFTSTRSYISPQQGIKATIGQPFD
;
A
#
# COMPACT_ATOMS: atom_id res chain seq x y z
N MET A 1 26.75 -9.43 23.32
CA MET A 1 25.60 -8.50 23.30
C MET A 1 24.84 -8.69 24.60
N GLU A 2 24.84 -7.69 25.47
CA GLU A 2 23.96 -7.71 26.64
C GLU A 2 22.50 -7.61 26.18
N ARG A 3 21.62 -8.41 26.79
CA ARG A 3 20.19 -8.40 26.49
C ARG A 3 19.56 -7.29 27.31
N ILE A 4 19.14 -6.22 26.64
CA ILE A 4 18.34 -5.16 27.27
C ILE A 4 16.94 -5.75 27.53
N CYS A 5 16.60 -5.95 28.80
CA CYS A 5 15.27 -6.38 29.23
C CYS A 5 14.48 -5.17 29.71
N LEU A 6 13.36 -4.87 29.05
CA LEU A 6 12.46 -3.80 29.45
C LEU A 6 11.37 -4.35 30.37
N ASP A 7 11.07 -3.63 31.46
CA ASP A 7 9.91 -3.92 32.28
C ASP A 7 8.61 -3.40 31.62
N LYS A 8 7.46 -3.73 32.18
CA LYS A 8 6.15 -3.36 31.61
C LYS A 8 5.94 -1.84 31.51
N SER A 9 6.50 -1.06 32.43
CA SER A 9 6.37 0.40 32.39
C SER A 9 7.24 0.99 31.28
N ALA A 10 8.46 0.48 31.10
CA ALA A 10 9.33 0.85 30.00
C ALA A 10 8.72 0.50 28.63
N LEU A 11 8.05 -0.65 28.49
CA LEU A 11 7.32 -1.00 27.27
C LEU A 11 6.22 0.01 26.93
N ARG A 12 5.42 0.42 27.94
CA ARG A 12 4.39 1.45 27.75
C ARG A 12 4.98 2.79 27.31
N ALA A 13 6.08 3.22 27.92
CA ALA A 13 6.74 4.46 27.54
C ALA A 13 7.25 4.42 26.08
N VAL A 14 7.71 3.27 25.60
CA VAL A 14 8.10 3.08 24.20
C VAL A 14 6.89 3.18 23.26
N ASP A 15 5.76 2.56 23.63
CA ASP A 15 4.52 2.62 22.86
C ASP A 15 3.97 4.05 22.79
N ASP A 16 3.94 4.76 23.92
CA ASP A 16 3.48 6.15 24.02
C ASP A 16 4.35 7.08 23.16
N TYR A 17 5.68 6.88 23.17
CA TYR A 17 6.59 7.63 22.32
C TYR A 17 6.42 7.32 20.82
N CYS A 18 6.13 6.05 20.48
CA CYS A 18 5.83 5.67 19.10
C CYS A 18 4.53 6.32 18.61
N GLU A 19 3.51 6.41 19.45
CA GLU A 19 2.27 7.11 19.13
C GLU A 19 2.50 8.61 18.98
N TYR A 20 3.22 9.23 19.92
CA TYR A 20 3.65 10.63 19.83
C TYR A 20 4.31 10.91 18.49
N LYS A 21 5.29 10.09 18.08
CA LYS A 21 6.00 10.26 16.82
C LYS A 21 5.11 10.08 15.57
N ARG A 22 4.06 9.28 15.64
CA ARG A 22 3.10 9.11 14.53
C ARG A 22 2.12 10.28 14.41
N ILE A 23 1.76 10.89 15.53
CA ILE A 23 0.86 12.04 15.59
C ILE A 23 1.63 13.33 15.29
N VAL A 24 2.75 13.58 15.97
CA VAL A 24 3.51 14.83 15.83
C VAL A 24 4.44 14.80 14.62
N GLY A 25 5.00 13.64 14.25
CA GLY A 25 5.90 13.54 13.11
C GLY A 25 7.21 14.29 13.36
N ASP A 26 7.54 15.22 12.47
CA ASP A 26 8.73 16.09 12.55
C ASP A 26 8.32 17.55 12.89
N ASP A 27 7.06 17.80 13.30
CA ASP A 27 6.51 19.15 13.57
C ASP A 27 7.07 19.78 14.86
N ASP A 28 7.70 18.99 15.72
CA ASP A 28 8.26 19.44 16.99
C ASP A 28 9.64 20.10 16.85
N GLY A 29 10.17 20.17 15.62
CA GLY A 29 11.46 20.81 15.34
C GLY A 29 12.64 20.14 16.05
N GLY A 30 12.46 18.91 16.54
CA GLY A 30 13.46 18.16 17.30
C GLY A 30 13.42 18.36 18.83
N GLN A 31 12.46 19.15 19.36
CA GLN A 31 12.26 19.29 20.81
C GLN A 31 10.92 18.71 21.23
N LEU A 32 10.93 17.72 22.13
CA LEU A 32 9.72 17.06 22.60
C LEU A 32 8.77 18.05 23.27
N PHE A 33 7.49 17.97 22.90
CA PHE A 33 6.43 18.72 23.56
C PHE A 33 6.25 18.29 25.01
N THR A 34 5.85 19.24 25.83
CA THR A 34 5.29 18.96 27.15
C THR A 34 3.95 18.22 27.02
N PRO A 35 3.51 17.51 28.08
CA PRO A 35 2.21 16.81 28.05
C PRO A 35 1.03 17.74 27.73
N GLU A 36 1.09 18.99 28.19
CA GLU A 36 0.07 20.01 27.98
C GLU A 36 0.04 20.46 26.51
N GLU A 37 1.20 20.83 25.95
CA GLU A 37 1.34 21.19 24.54
C GLU A 37 0.91 20.05 23.60
N TYR A 38 1.20 18.80 23.97
CA TYR A 38 0.78 17.63 23.19
C TYR A 38 -0.74 17.44 23.16
N GLU A 39 -1.43 17.64 24.28
CA GLU A 39 -2.90 17.61 24.34
C GLU A 39 -3.54 18.71 23.50
N GLU A 40 -3.00 19.93 23.55
CA GLU A 40 -3.46 21.04 22.71
C GLU A 40 -3.22 20.77 21.23
N TYR A 41 -2.04 20.25 20.89
CA TYR A 41 -1.69 19.85 19.53
C TYR A 41 -2.69 18.81 18.99
N LYS A 42 -3.04 17.80 19.79
CA LYS A 42 -4.04 16.79 19.42
C LYS A 42 -5.41 17.41 19.15
N LYS A 43 -5.88 18.29 20.02
CA LYS A 43 -7.19 18.96 19.85
C LYS A 43 -7.26 19.77 18.56
N ARG A 44 -6.15 20.38 18.14
CA ARG A 44 -6.07 21.15 16.89
C ARG A 44 -5.93 20.26 15.65
N MET A 45 -4.95 19.36 15.66
CA MET A 45 -4.48 18.69 14.43
C MET A 45 -5.27 17.43 14.07
N LEU A 46 -5.73 16.63 15.04
CA LEU A 46 -6.46 15.39 14.76
C LEU A 46 -7.77 15.63 13.97
N PRO A 47 -8.66 16.59 14.32
CA PRO A 47 -9.89 16.82 13.55
C PRO A 47 -9.58 17.36 12.15
N GLN A 48 -8.59 18.24 12.04
CA GLN A 48 -8.15 18.78 10.75
C GLN A 48 -7.64 17.67 9.82
N ARG A 49 -6.77 16.80 10.32
CA ARG A 49 -6.23 15.67 9.55
C ARG A 49 -7.28 14.63 9.21
N ALA A 50 -8.25 14.38 10.08
CA ALA A 50 -9.36 13.48 9.77
C ALA A 50 -10.23 14.02 8.63
N LYS A 51 -10.49 15.34 8.60
CA LYS A 51 -11.32 15.98 7.58
C LYS A 51 -10.58 16.18 6.25
N ASN A 52 -9.37 16.71 6.31
CA ASN A 52 -8.61 17.17 5.15
C ASN A 52 -7.47 16.21 4.77
N ARG A 53 -7.60 14.92 5.10
CA ARG A 53 -6.62 13.91 4.74
C ARG A 53 -6.42 13.87 3.22
N LEU A 54 -5.16 13.95 2.82
CA LEU A 54 -4.76 13.74 1.42
C LEU A 54 -4.44 12.27 1.16
N TYR A 55 -5.03 11.73 0.10
CA TYR A 55 -4.73 10.43 -0.46
C TYR A 55 -3.80 10.60 -1.65
N VAL A 56 -2.64 9.95 -1.59
CA VAL A 56 -1.62 10.08 -2.64
C VAL A 56 -1.37 8.71 -3.27
N SER A 57 -1.61 8.62 -4.57
CA SER A 57 -1.36 7.44 -5.37
C SER A 57 -0.53 7.77 -6.60
N VAL A 58 0.09 6.74 -7.18
CA VAL A 58 0.86 6.83 -8.41
C VAL A 58 0.26 5.83 -9.37
N GLY A 59 -0.12 6.29 -10.55
CA GLY A 59 -0.77 5.47 -11.54
C GLY A 59 -0.81 6.16 -12.89
N VAL A 60 -1.22 5.42 -13.90
CA VAL A 60 -1.57 6.01 -15.20
C VAL A 60 -2.96 6.65 -15.04
N PRO A 61 -3.17 7.89 -15.52
CA PRO A 61 -4.49 8.52 -15.50
C PRO A 61 -5.57 7.61 -16.11
N GLY A 62 -6.70 7.46 -15.42
CA GLY A 62 -7.78 6.53 -15.81
C GLY A 62 -7.51 5.05 -15.53
N GLY A 63 -6.28 4.70 -15.14
CA GLY A 63 -5.88 3.35 -14.80
C GLY A 63 -5.96 3.03 -13.30
N ILE A 64 -5.11 2.09 -12.90
CA ILE A 64 -5.03 1.56 -11.54
C ILE A 64 -4.04 2.37 -10.71
N ASP A 65 -4.25 2.41 -9.39
CA ASP A 65 -3.27 2.98 -8.45
C ASP A 65 -2.09 2.00 -8.32
N CYS A 66 -1.06 2.14 -9.15
CA CYS A 66 0.10 1.25 -9.21
C CYS A 66 0.96 1.30 -7.94
N LYS A 67 1.00 2.44 -7.24
CA LYS A 67 1.62 2.57 -5.92
C LYS A 67 0.80 3.50 -5.03
N LEU A 68 0.62 3.13 -3.78
CA LEU A 68 0.10 4.05 -2.75
C LEU A 68 1.28 4.62 -1.97
N VAL A 69 1.28 5.94 -1.83
CA VAL A 69 2.33 6.69 -1.15
C VAL A 69 2.05 6.71 0.34
N GLY A 70 3.04 6.36 1.13
CA GLY A 70 2.99 6.43 2.59
C GLY A 70 3.96 7.48 3.16
N PRO A 71 3.95 7.68 4.49
CA PRO A 71 4.77 8.70 5.16
C PRO A 71 6.26 8.53 4.90
N GLU A 72 6.70 7.29 4.77
CA GLU A 72 8.10 6.90 4.60
C GLU A 72 8.54 6.78 3.13
N THR A 73 7.61 6.98 2.18
CA THR A 73 7.92 6.88 0.75
C THR A 73 8.73 8.12 0.30
N PRO A 74 9.91 7.93 -0.32
CA PRO A 74 10.75 9.05 -0.73
C PRO A 74 10.17 9.79 -1.93
N CYS A 75 10.35 11.10 -1.93
CA CYS A 75 10.13 12.01 -3.05
C CYS A 75 11.35 12.02 -3.97
N PHE A 76 11.20 12.65 -5.13
CA PHE A 76 12.28 13.00 -6.05
C PHE A 76 13.45 13.73 -5.36
N CYS A 77 13.16 14.67 -4.46
CA CYS A 77 14.18 15.38 -3.67
C CYS A 77 14.85 14.50 -2.59
N SER A 78 14.60 13.19 -2.59
CA SER A 78 15.07 12.19 -1.62
C SER A 78 14.51 12.30 -0.20
N HIS A 79 13.82 13.39 0.15
CA HIS A 79 13.07 13.52 1.40
C HIS A 79 11.77 12.71 1.40
N ARG A 80 11.29 12.38 2.60
CA ARG A 80 10.11 11.53 2.80
C ARG A 80 8.82 12.32 2.60
N TYR A 81 7.73 11.62 2.25
CA TYR A 81 6.41 12.25 2.10
C TYR A 81 5.98 13.02 3.35
N LYS A 82 6.27 12.51 4.54
CA LYS A 82 5.99 13.20 5.82
C LYS A 82 6.73 14.52 6.04
N GLN A 83 7.78 14.77 5.27
CA GLN A 83 8.57 16.00 5.31
C GLN A 83 8.10 17.01 4.24
N HIS A 84 6.98 16.75 3.59
CA HIS A 84 6.31 17.67 2.69
C HIS A 84 5.06 18.21 3.38
N ARG A 85 4.62 19.40 2.99
CA ARG A 85 3.39 19.99 3.50
C ARG A 85 2.18 19.16 3.07
N THR A 86 1.66 18.33 3.98
CA THR A 86 0.45 17.53 3.74
C THR A 86 -0.78 18.07 4.44
N ASP A 87 -0.60 18.93 5.44
CA ASP A 87 -1.68 19.45 6.26
C ASP A 87 -2.16 20.80 5.72
N PHE A 88 -3.46 20.87 5.45
CA PHE A 88 -4.15 22.05 4.94
C PHE A 88 -5.37 22.35 5.81
N GLU A 89 -5.61 23.62 6.15
CA GLU A 89 -6.85 24.04 6.82
C GLU A 89 -8.03 24.01 5.84
N VAL A 90 -7.79 24.48 4.63
CA VAL A 90 -8.67 24.37 3.48
C VAL A 90 -7.86 23.80 2.33
N VAL A 91 -8.28 22.65 1.80
CA VAL A 91 -7.60 22.02 0.67
C VAL A 91 -7.92 22.83 -0.59
N PRO A 92 -6.91 23.30 -1.34
CA PRO A 92 -7.14 24.00 -2.60
C PRO A 92 -7.90 23.14 -3.62
N CYS A 93 -8.77 23.76 -4.41
CA CYS A 93 -9.48 23.08 -5.50
C CYS A 93 -8.60 22.90 -6.75
N GLU A 94 -7.54 23.71 -6.90
CA GLU A 94 -6.62 23.64 -8.03
C GLU A 94 -5.82 22.33 -8.03
N ARG A 95 -5.68 21.72 -9.22
CA ARG A 95 -4.93 20.49 -9.43
C ARG A 95 -3.82 20.70 -10.45
N PRO A 96 -2.62 20.13 -10.24
CA PRO A 96 -2.19 19.30 -9.11
C PRO A 96 -1.90 20.10 -7.82
N LEU A 97 -2.12 19.49 -6.66
CA LEU A 97 -1.83 20.12 -5.36
C LEU A 97 -0.32 20.28 -5.15
N SER A 98 0.10 21.50 -4.80
CA SER A 98 1.48 21.77 -4.40
C SER A 98 1.71 21.26 -2.97
N LEU A 99 2.61 20.29 -2.85
CA LEU A 99 3.09 19.75 -1.58
C LEU A 99 4.58 20.09 -1.47
N PRO A 100 4.96 21.33 -1.09
CA PRO A 100 6.36 21.72 -0.99
C PRO A 100 7.07 20.96 0.13
N CYS A 101 8.36 20.69 -0.05
CA CYS A 101 9.19 20.09 1.00
C CYS A 101 9.50 21.12 2.09
N GLN A 102 9.43 20.70 3.35
CA GLN A 102 9.65 21.55 4.53
C GLN A 102 11.07 21.41 5.10
N VAL A 103 11.90 20.55 4.52
CA VAL A 103 13.31 20.41 4.93
C VAL A 103 14.09 21.66 4.55
N SER A 104 14.87 22.18 5.49
CA SER A 104 15.68 23.40 5.29
C SER A 104 16.63 23.24 4.09
N GLY A 105 16.60 24.21 3.18
CA GLY A 105 17.42 24.24 1.97
C GLY A 105 16.92 23.39 0.80
N CYS A 106 15.79 22.68 0.92
CA CYS A 106 15.17 21.96 -0.19
C CYS A 106 14.26 22.90 -1.00
N HIS A 107 14.37 22.88 -2.34
CA HIS A 107 13.58 23.74 -3.24
C HIS A 107 12.49 22.96 -3.99
N CYS A 108 12.11 21.79 -3.49
CA CYS A 108 11.06 20.95 -4.05
C CYS A 108 9.68 21.60 -3.82
N SER A 109 8.97 21.94 -4.90
CA SER A 109 7.66 22.58 -4.86
C SER A 109 6.47 21.61 -4.77
N ALA A 110 6.67 20.35 -5.17
CA ALA A 110 5.63 19.34 -5.15
C ALA A 110 6.21 17.94 -4.98
N TYR A 111 5.53 17.13 -4.16
CA TYR A 111 5.86 15.73 -4.01
C TYR A 111 5.73 14.97 -5.34
N GLN A 112 6.78 14.28 -5.74
CA GLN A 112 6.78 13.40 -6.90
C GLN A 112 7.44 12.08 -6.56
N TYR A 113 6.71 11.00 -6.78
CA TYR A 113 7.23 9.66 -6.60
C TYR A 113 8.19 9.29 -7.73
N VAL A 114 9.30 8.63 -7.36
CA VAL A 114 10.22 8.02 -8.32
C VAL A 114 10.21 6.51 -8.11
N PRO A 115 9.89 5.71 -9.15
CA PRO A 115 9.97 4.26 -9.06
C PRO A 115 11.35 3.78 -8.58
N ARG A 116 11.36 2.68 -7.83
CA ARG A 116 12.59 2.06 -7.32
C ARG A 116 12.66 0.62 -7.78
N ILE A 117 13.85 0.16 -8.12
CA ILE A 117 14.16 -1.24 -8.42
C ILE A 117 15.04 -1.72 -7.26
N GLY A 118 14.44 -2.50 -6.36
CA GLY A 118 15.06 -2.84 -5.07
C GLY A 118 15.36 -1.60 -4.24
N THR A 119 16.61 -1.42 -3.83
CA THR A 119 17.06 -0.28 -3.02
C THR A 119 17.39 0.97 -3.83
N ASN A 120 17.45 0.87 -5.16
CA ASN A 120 17.93 1.96 -6.02
C ASN A 120 16.76 2.63 -6.76
N PRO A 121 16.73 3.97 -6.82
CA PRO A 121 15.79 4.66 -7.71
C PRO A 121 16.13 4.38 -9.17
N VAL A 122 15.10 4.42 -10.02
CA VAL A 122 15.30 4.30 -11.47
C VAL A 122 16.14 5.47 -12.01
N ARG A 123 16.90 5.18 -13.06
CA ARG A 123 17.75 6.17 -13.72
C ARG A 123 16.94 6.94 -14.76
N CYS A 124 17.36 8.19 -14.98
CA CYS A 124 16.88 8.96 -16.11
C CYS A 124 17.37 8.36 -17.45
N ARG A 125 16.77 8.76 -18.57
CA ARG A 125 17.25 8.51 -19.94
C ARG A 125 18.72 8.91 -20.13
N CYS A 126 19.18 9.96 -19.44
CA CYS A 126 20.58 10.38 -19.41
C CYS A 126 21.51 9.50 -18.55
N LYS A 127 21.00 8.39 -17.98
CA LYS A 127 21.68 7.41 -17.11
C LYS A 127 22.08 7.89 -15.71
N HIS A 128 21.85 9.16 -15.40
CA HIS A 128 22.06 9.73 -14.06
C HIS A 128 20.91 9.44 -13.09
N PHE A 129 21.20 9.54 -11.79
CA PHE A 129 20.22 9.33 -10.72
C PHE A 129 19.33 10.57 -10.52
N PRO A 130 18.16 10.44 -9.85
CA PRO A 130 17.32 11.59 -9.50
C PRO A 130 18.07 12.69 -8.72
N GLN A 131 19.01 12.29 -7.85
CA GLN A 131 19.83 13.19 -7.04
C GLN A 131 20.76 14.09 -7.90
N ASP A 132 21.11 13.64 -9.10
CA ASP A 132 21.92 14.40 -10.05
C ASP A 132 21.09 15.43 -10.83
N HIS A 133 19.81 15.58 -10.52
CA HIS A 133 18.91 16.53 -11.15
C HIS A 133 18.49 17.61 -10.15
N SER A 134 18.02 18.75 -10.66
CA SER A 134 17.46 19.80 -9.84
C SER A 134 16.12 19.36 -9.22
N GLU A 135 15.87 19.80 -8.00
CA GLU A 135 14.59 19.59 -7.30
C GLU A 135 13.50 20.54 -7.81
N ALA A 136 13.91 21.63 -8.47
CA ALA A 136 13.04 22.66 -9.01
C ALA A 136 12.19 22.14 -10.18
N ALA A 137 11.19 22.94 -10.56
CA ALA A 137 10.38 22.69 -11.74
C ALA A 137 11.27 22.48 -12.98
N GLY A 138 11.00 21.41 -13.74
CA GLY A 138 11.79 21.00 -14.91
C GLY A 138 12.81 19.89 -14.66
N ARG A 139 13.26 19.67 -13.42
CA ARG A 139 14.13 18.55 -13.03
C ARG A 139 15.33 18.34 -13.97
N LEU A 140 16.00 19.43 -14.33
CA LEU A 140 17.13 19.41 -15.26
C LEU A 140 18.33 18.68 -14.63
N CYS A 141 19.08 17.96 -15.46
CA CYS A 141 20.28 17.27 -15.00
C CYS A 141 21.41 18.27 -14.73
N LYS A 142 22.11 18.12 -13.62
CA LYS A 142 23.27 18.93 -13.25
C LYS A 142 24.56 18.44 -13.92
N LYS A 143 24.57 17.20 -14.41
CA LYS A 143 25.76 16.53 -14.99
C LYS A 143 25.82 16.58 -16.52
N CYS A 144 24.69 16.75 -17.19
CA CYS A 144 24.65 16.83 -18.65
C CYS A 144 23.70 17.92 -19.14
N SER A 145 24.05 18.53 -20.28
CA SER A 145 23.31 19.63 -20.90
C SER A 145 22.21 19.18 -21.87
N SER A 146 22.22 17.92 -22.32
CA SER A 146 21.24 17.37 -23.26
C SER A 146 19.97 16.83 -22.60
N CYS A 147 19.90 16.80 -21.27
CA CYS A 147 18.74 16.31 -20.54
C CYS A 147 17.70 17.43 -20.38
N THR A 148 16.52 17.24 -20.96
CA THR A 148 15.38 18.17 -20.87
C THR A 148 14.61 18.05 -19.56
N GLY A 149 14.83 16.99 -18.79
CA GLY A 149 14.17 16.74 -17.52
C GLY A 149 14.25 15.26 -17.14
N PHE A 150 13.98 14.95 -15.87
CA PHE A 150 14.00 13.57 -15.40
C PHE A 150 12.87 12.75 -16.03
N GLU A 151 13.27 11.77 -16.85
CA GLU A 151 12.37 10.82 -17.47
C GLU A 151 13.02 9.43 -17.47
N SER A 152 12.36 8.42 -16.90
CA SER A 152 12.92 7.06 -16.83
C SER A 152 12.26 6.13 -17.85
N PRO A 153 13.02 5.31 -18.59
CA PRO A 153 12.48 4.28 -19.48
C PRO A 153 12.04 3.00 -18.72
N SER A 154 11.94 3.06 -17.39
CA SER A 154 11.56 1.91 -16.55
C SER A 154 10.13 1.50 -16.80
N THR A 155 9.85 0.21 -16.94
CA THR A 155 8.48 -0.31 -17.03
C THR A 155 7.93 -0.59 -15.63
N CYS A 156 6.74 -0.09 -15.32
CA CYS A 156 6.04 -0.46 -14.09
C CYS A 156 5.47 -1.88 -14.20
N GLY A 157 5.21 -2.55 -13.07
CA GLY A 157 4.59 -3.88 -13.06
C GLY A 157 3.20 -3.92 -13.73
N CYS A 158 2.53 -2.78 -13.88
CA CYS A 158 1.29 -2.68 -14.67
C CYS A 158 1.50 -2.74 -16.20
N GLY A 159 2.76 -2.85 -16.67
CA GLY A 159 3.13 -2.91 -18.08
C GLY A 159 3.33 -1.55 -18.77
N GLN A 160 2.95 -0.44 -18.12
CA GLN A 160 3.11 0.91 -18.67
C GLN A 160 4.47 1.52 -18.30
N PRO A 161 5.05 2.39 -19.14
CA PRO A 161 6.32 3.04 -18.82
C PRO A 161 6.17 4.01 -17.64
N GLY A 162 7.25 4.19 -16.88
CA GLY A 162 7.28 4.99 -15.66
C GLY A 162 6.93 6.45 -15.90
N PHE A 163 7.31 7.02 -17.05
CA PHE A 163 6.96 8.39 -17.41
C PHE A 163 5.46 8.61 -17.68
N ALA A 164 4.71 7.54 -17.99
CA ALA A 164 3.25 7.62 -18.14
C ALA A 164 2.52 7.69 -16.79
N HIS A 165 3.23 7.42 -15.69
CA HIS A 165 2.66 7.48 -14.35
C HIS A 165 2.71 8.91 -13.82
N GLN A 166 1.61 9.33 -13.21
CA GLN A 166 1.50 10.60 -12.54
C GLN A 166 1.24 10.37 -11.05
N THR A 167 1.79 11.26 -10.22
CA THR A 167 1.45 11.28 -8.79
C THR A 167 0.14 12.05 -8.64
N LEU A 168 -0.91 11.38 -8.22
CA LEU A 168 -2.24 11.94 -7.97
C LEU A 168 -2.38 12.21 -6.48
N VAL A 169 -2.73 13.44 -6.15
CA VAL A 169 -3.04 13.88 -4.78
C VAL A 169 -4.52 14.22 -4.76
N GLU A 170 -5.27 13.57 -3.87
CA GLU A 170 -6.74 13.60 -3.84
C GLU A 170 -7.27 13.81 -2.43
N THR A 171 -8.45 14.43 -2.35
CA THR A 171 -9.28 14.45 -1.15
C THR A 171 -10.04 13.13 -1.01
N LYS A 172 -10.61 12.89 0.17
CA LYS A 172 -11.46 11.72 0.44
C LYS A 172 -12.62 11.60 -0.57
N LEU A 173 -13.30 12.72 -0.85
CA LEU A 173 -14.46 12.76 -1.74
C LEU A 173 -14.10 12.40 -3.20
N GLU A 174 -12.97 12.90 -3.70
CA GLU A 174 -12.52 12.58 -5.07
C GLU A 174 -12.06 11.14 -5.20
N ARG A 175 -11.46 10.59 -4.13
CA ARG A 175 -11.06 9.19 -4.11
C ARG A 175 -12.28 8.27 -4.13
N GLU A 176 -13.32 8.62 -3.37
CA GLU A 176 -14.60 7.91 -3.33
C GLU A 176 -15.35 8.01 -4.66
N SER A 177 -15.34 9.19 -5.31
CA SER A 177 -15.95 9.34 -6.64
C SER A 177 -15.25 8.51 -7.72
N ARG A 178 -13.96 8.26 -7.58
CA ARG A 178 -13.20 7.29 -8.39
C ARG A 178 -13.41 5.83 -8.00
N GLY A 179 -14.24 5.54 -6.99
CA GLY A 179 -14.50 4.20 -6.50
C GLY A 179 -13.28 3.53 -5.85
N ARG A 180 -12.34 4.32 -5.32
CA ARG A 180 -11.13 3.81 -4.65
C ARG A 180 -11.33 3.76 -3.13
N PRO A 181 -10.74 2.79 -2.42
CA PRO A 181 -10.92 2.65 -0.98
C PRO A 181 -10.28 3.81 -0.22
N THR A 182 -11.00 4.36 0.76
CA THR A 182 -10.54 5.43 1.66
C THR A 182 -10.12 4.90 3.04
N GLY A 183 -10.51 3.67 3.39
CA GLY A 183 -10.13 3.02 4.64
C GLY A 183 -10.76 3.66 5.88
N ARG A 184 -10.21 3.35 7.06
CA ARG A 184 -10.60 4.02 8.31
C ARG A 184 -9.90 5.38 8.41
N ASP A 185 -10.61 6.34 8.99
CA ASP A 185 -10.01 7.63 9.31
C ASP A 185 -8.96 7.43 10.41
N VAL A 186 -7.74 7.85 10.11
CA VAL A 186 -6.58 7.74 11.00
C VAL A 186 -5.99 9.12 11.18
N PRO A 187 -5.62 9.51 12.41
CA PRO A 187 -5.25 10.89 12.69
C PRO A 187 -3.73 11.13 12.61
N TYR A 188 -2.98 10.22 11.98
CA TYR A 188 -1.53 10.30 11.86
C TYR A 188 -1.08 11.26 10.76
N ALA A 189 0.08 11.86 10.95
CA ALA A 189 0.67 12.79 9.98
C ALA A 189 1.02 12.07 8.67
N ALA A 190 0.70 12.73 7.54
CA ALA A 190 1.14 12.32 6.20
C ALA A 190 0.91 10.83 5.84
N MET A 191 -0.24 10.26 6.23
CA MET A 191 -0.58 8.87 5.90
C MET A 191 -0.64 8.58 4.39
N GLY A 192 -0.92 9.61 3.58
CA GLY A 192 -1.03 9.51 2.14
C GLY A 192 -2.13 8.51 1.74
N GLY A 193 -1.84 7.69 0.72
CA GLY A 193 -2.77 6.71 0.16
C GLY A 193 -2.91 5.41 0.96
N LEU A 194 -2.21 5.23 2.08
CA LEU A 194 -2.26 3.97 2.83
C LEU A 194 -3.57 3.79 3.60
N THR A 195 -4.35 2.77 3.25
CA THR A 195 -5.65 2.46 3.89
C THR A 195 -5.66 1.15 4.67
N GLY A 196 -4.65 0.31 4.47
CA GLY A 196 -4.47 -0.97 5.17
C GLY A 196 -3.19 -1.67 4.72
N PHE A 197 -3.00 -2.91 5.15
CA PHE A 197 -1.80 -3.69 4.80
C PHE A 197 -1.70 -3.99 3.29
N SER A 198 -2.84 -4.22 2.63
CA SER A 198 -2.89 -4.41 1.17
C SER A 198 -2.40 -3.20 0.39
N SER A 199 -2.47 -1.99 0.97
CA SER A 199 -1.98 -0.77 0.33
C SER A 199 -0.47 -0.73 0.15
N LEU A 200 0.28 -1.60 0.84
CA LEU A 200 1.74 -1.69 0.69
C LEU A 200 2.14 -2.44 -0.58
N LEU A 201 1.27 -3.32 -1.07
CA LEU A 201 1.47 -4.06 -2.31
C LEU A 201 1.44 -3.09 -3.50
N ASP A 202 2.20 -3.41 -4.53
CA ASP A 202 2.08 -2.70 -5.79
C ASP A 202 0.70 -3.01 -6.39
N GLY A 203 0.06 -2.00 -6.96
CA GLY A 203 -1.36 -2.05 -7.32
C GLY A 203 -1.71 -3.13 -8.33
N TYR A 204 -0.79 -3.47 -9.23
CA TYR A 204 -1.01 -4.53 -10.20
C TYR A 204 -1.18 -5.90 -9.52
N LEU A 205 -0.43 -6.18 -8.46
CA LEU A 205 -0.57 -7.40 -7.66
C LEU A 205 -1.90 -7.45 -6.90
N SER A 206 -2.41 -6.30 -6.49
CA SER A 206 -3.69 -6.21 -5.78
C SER A 206 -4.88 -6.56 -6.67
N LEU A 207 -4.79 -6.29 -7.97
CA LEU A 207 -5.84 -6.68 -8.94
C LEU A 207 -5.83 -8.18 -9.20
N GLU A 208 -4.64 -8.78 -9.32
CA GLU A 208 -4.49 -10.22 -9.53
C GLU A 208 -5.03 -11.01 -8.32
N ALA A 209 -4.87 -10.49 -7.10
CA ALA A 209 -5.46 -11.08 -5.91
C ALA A 209 -7.00 -11.00 -5.87
N GLY A 210 -7.59 -9.97 -6.48
CA GLY A 210 -9.04 -9.80 -6.58
C GLY A 210 -9.71 -10.59 -7.71
N GLY A 211 -8.94 -10.97 -8.75
CA GLY A 211 -9.43 -11.68 -9.93
C GLY A 211 -9.67 -13.19 -9.74
N SER A 212 -9.32 -13.75 -8.58
CA SER A 212 -9.57 -15.17 -8.24
C SER A 212 -10.76 -15.32 -7.29
N GLY A 213 -11.88 -14.66 -7.59
CA GLY A 213 -12.98 -14.54 -6.63
C GLY A 213 -14.39 -14.42 -7.18
N GLU A 214 -14.64 -14.50 -8.49
CA GLU A 214 -16.01 -14.52 -8.99
C GLU A 214 -16.50 -15.95 -9.27
N ASN A 215 -17.33 -16.38 -8.30
CA ASN A 215 -18.38 -17.38 -8.39
C ASN A 215 -18.20 -18.64 -7.51
N ARG A 216 -18.16 -18.45 -6.19
CA ARG A 216 -18.82 -19.37 -5.25
C ARG A 216 -19.48 -18.57 -4.13
N LYS A 217 -20.80 -18.38 -4.23
CA LYS A 217 -21.62 -18.14 -3.03
C LYS A 217 -21.38 -19.30 -2.06
N CYS A 218 -20.79 -19.02 -0.90
CA CYS A 218 -20.98 -19.88 0.25
C CYS A 218 -21.04 -19.00 1.50
N SER A 219 -22.26 -18.55 1.78
CA SER A 219 -22.65 -18.20 3.13
C SER A 219 -22.49 -19.45 3.99
N ARG A 220 -21.53 -19.44 4.91
CA ARG A 220 -21.58 -20.23 6.14
C ARG A 220 -20.86 -19.46 7.24
N TYR A 221 -21.66 -18.76 8.03
CA TYR A 221 -21.29 -18.38 9.39
C TYR A 221 -20.91 -19.65 10.15
N VAL A 222 -19.72 -19.67 10.74
CA VAL A 222 -19.35 -20.67 11.75
C VAL A 222 -19.97 -20.21 13.06
N THR A 223 -21.19 -20.66 13.34
CA THR A 223 -21.73 -20.64 14.70
C THR A 223 -21.10 -21.78 15.49
N ILE A 224 -20.30 -21.42 16.50
CA ILE A 224 -19.81 -22.37 17.51
C ILE A 224 -20.95 -22.59 18.50
N SER A 225 -21.63 -23.72 18.42
CA SER A 225 -22.60 -24.16 19.42
C SER A 225 -21.95 -25.20 20.33
N PHE A 226 -21.73 -24.87 21.60
CA PHE A 226 -21.39 -25.82 22.66
C PHE A 226 -22.62 -26.66 22.98
N GLY A 227 -22.65 -27.91 22.51
CA GLY A 227 -23.64 -28.90 22.94
C GLY A 227 -23.12 -29.68 24.16
N MET A 228 -23.66 -29.40 25.34
CA MET A 228 -23.50 -30.29 26.50
C MET A 228 -24.42 -31.51 26.33
N ALA A 229 -23.84 -32.67 26.05
CA ALA A 229 -24.57 -33.94 26.14
C ALA A 229 -24.28 -34.59 27.49
N LYS A 230 -25.31 -34.67 28.34
CA LYS A 230 -25.33 -35.55 29.52
C LYS A 230 -25.41 -36.99 29.05
N CYS A 231 -24.50 -37.85 29.50
CA CYS A 231 -24.66 -39.29 29.40
C CYS A 231 -24.70 -39.90 30.81
N SER A 232 -25.79 -40.58 31.09
CA SER A 232 -26.12 -41.25 32.34
C SER A 232 -25.55 -42.67 32.40
N THR A 233 -25.22 -43.09 33.62
CA THR A 233 -25.35 -44.48 34.13
C THR A 233 -24.07 -45.35 34.21
N VAL A 234 -23.57 -45.44 35.44
CA VAL A 234 -23.12 -46.63 36.22
C VAL A 234 -21.69 -47.20 36.06
N ARG A 235 -20.93 -46.97 37.16
CA ARG A 235 -20.00 -47.83 37.92
C ARG A 235 -19.09 -48.83 37.16
N LYS A 236 -17.77 -48.64 37.32
CA LYS A 236 -16.90 -49.45 38.20
C LYS A 236 -15.48 -48.87 38.26
N ALA A 237 -14.82 -49.14 39.39
CA ALA A 237 -13.50 -48.66 39.81
C ALA A 237 -12.34 -49.25 38.98
N VAL A 238 -11.19 -48.55 38.97
CA VAL A 238 -9.88 -48.98 39.53
C VAL A 238 -8.74 -48.13 38.95
N LYS A 239 -7.92 -47.64 39.88
CA LYS A 239 -6.49 -47.26 39.90
C LYS A 239 -5.69 -46.91 38.61
N SER A 240 -4.80 -45.94 38.86
CA SER A 240 -3.40 -45.82 38.42
C SER A 240 -3.10 -45.36 36.99
N SER A 241 -2.65 -44.10 36.92
CA SER A 241 -1.29 -43.69 36.57
C SER A 241 -0.80 -43.71 35.10
N TRP A 242 -0.12 -42.59 34.79
CA TRP A 242 0.89 -42.31 33.75
C TRP A 242 0.51 -42.04 32.28
N CYS A 243 1.26 -41.05 31.78
CA CYS A 243 1.73 -40.79 30.42
C CYS A 243 0.73 -40.31 29.35
N PHE A 244 0.78 -39.00 29.09
CA PHE A 244 0.42 -38.43 27.79
C PHE A 244 1.55 -38.67 26.79
N GLU A 245 1.32 -39.59 25.85
CA GLU A 245 2.10 -39.70 24.62
C GLU A 245 1.15 -39.33 23.45
N ALA A 246 1.29 -38.10 22.94
CA ALA A 246 0.48 -37.62 21.83
C ALA A 246 1.01 -38.18 20.51
N ARG A 247 0.41 -39.30 20.07
CA ARG A 247 0.67 -39.88 18.75
C ARG A 247 -0.08 -39.10 17.68
N TRP A 248 0.66 -38.36 16.86
CA TRP A 248 0.12 -37.67 15.68
C TRP A 248 -0.25 -38.70 14.60
N ARG A 249 -1.54 -38.87 14.33
CA ARG A 249 -2.02 -39.63 13.17
C ARG A 249 -2.29 -38.67 12.02
N VAL A 250 -1.33 -38.53 11.12
CA VAL A 250 -1.54 -37.90 9.81
C VAL A 250 -2.22 -38.92 8.91
N SER A 251 -3.52 -38.80 8.69
CA SER A 251 -4.22 -39.54 7.63
C SER A 251 -3.96 -38.86 6.28
N LYS A 252 -3.12 -39.49 5.45
CA LYS A 252 -3.00 -39.19 4.02
C LYS A 252 -4.28 -39.65 3.32
N ILE A 253 -5.01 -38.72 2.70
CA ILE A 253 -6.11 -39.02 1.78
C ILE A 253 -5.52 -39.05 0.36
N PRO A 254 -5.63 -40.16 -0.40
CA PRO A 254 -5.16 -40.19 -1.78
C PRO A 254 -6.12 -39.42 -2.68
N CYS A 255 -5.61 -38.40 -3.38
CA CYS A 255 -6.31 -37.76 -4.49
C CYS A 255 -6.20 -38.67 -5.72
N THR A 256 -7.32 -39.28 -6.12
CA THR A 256 -7.44 -39.96 -7.41
C THR A 256 -7.74 -38.91 -8.49
N PHE A 257 -6.76 -38.72 -9.37
CA PHE A 257 -6.87 -37.85 -10.54
C PHE A 257 -7.58 -38.61 -11.66
N THR A 258 -8.87 -38.36 -11.88
CA THR A 258 -9.58 -38.83 -13.07
C THR A 258 -9.48 -37.75 -14.15
N SER A 259 -8.60 -37.98 -15.11
CA SER A 259 -8.47 -37.17 -16.32
C SER A 259 -9.53 -37.60 -17.32
N THR A 260 -10.62 -36.83 -17.45
CA THR A 260 -11.50 -36.90 -18.62
C THR A 260 -10.93 -36.00 -19.71
N ARG A 261 -10.26 -36.64 -20.67
CA ARG A 261 -9.72 -36.04 -21.89
C ARG A 261 -10.86 -35.95 -22.92
N SER A 262 -11.47 -34.78 -23.08
CA SER A 262 -12.39 -34.52 -24.19
C SER A 262 -11.59 -34.39 -25.49
N TYR A 263 -11.62 -35.45 -26.30
CA TYR A 263 -11.18 -35.44 -27.69
C TYR A 263 -12.19 -34.65 -28.54
N ILE A 264 -11.74 -33.58 -29.20
CA ILE A 264 -12.42 -33.01 -30.36
C ILE A 264 -11.64 -33.50 -31.57
N SER A 265 -12.25 -34.39 -32.37
CA SER A 265 -11.72 -34.82 -33.66
C SER A 265 -12.37 -34.02 -34.81
N PRO A 266 -11.67 -33.90 -35.95
CA PRO A 266 -11.97 -32.93 -37.00
C PRO A 266 -13.02 -33.45 -37.99
N GLN A 267 -13.88 -32.57 -38.49
CA GLN A 267 -14.64 -32.82 -39.71
C GLN A 267 -14.18 -31.92 -40.84
N GLN A 268 -14.07 -32.57 -42.00
CA GLN A 268 -13.45 -32.14 -43.24
C GLN A 268 -14.31 -31.15 -44.02
N GLY A 269 -13.62 -30.18 -44.64
CA GLY A 269 -13.80 -29.68 -46.02
C GLY A 269 -15.18 -29.31 -46.56
N ILE A 270 -15.27 -28.14 -47.22
CA ILE A 270 -15.31 -28.04 -48.71
C ILE A 270 -15.61 -26.60 -49.17
N LYS A 271 -14.77 -26.15 -50.12
CA LYS A 271 -14.93 -25.15 -51.22
C LYS A 271 -14.93 -23.63 -50.96
N ALA A 272 -13.87 -23.04 -51.54
CA ALA A 272 -13.75 -21.68 -52.01
C ALA A 272 -14.79 -21.33 -53.08
N THR A 273 -15.20 -20.05 -53.11
CA THR A 273 -15.70 -19.40 -54.33
C THR A 273 -15.10 -18.00 -54.42
N ILE A 274 -14.41 -17.77 -55.53
CA ILE A 274 -13.88 -16.48 -56.00
C ILE A 274 -15.02 -15.76 -56.72
N GLY A 275 -15.21 -14.47 -56.45
CA GLY A 275 -16.12 -13.60 -57.20
C GLY A 275 -15.59 -12.17 -57.20
N GLN A 276 -15.23 -11.69 -58.38
CA GLN A 276 -14.76 -10.32 -58.68
C GLN A 276 -15.86 -9.28 -58.39
N PRO A 277 -15.52 -8.01 -58.19
CA PRO A 277 -16.33 -6.89 -58.65
C PRO A 277 -15.81 -6.37 -60.00
N PHE A 278 -16.76 -6.13 -60.90
CA PHE A 278 -16.61 -5.28 -62.08
C PHE A 278 -16.38 -3.83 -61.65
N ASP A 279 -15.33 -3.19 -62.17
CA ASP A 279 -15.39 -2.08 -63.13
C ASP A 279 -14.06 -2.01 -63.91
#